data_AF-A0AAW9KWZ3-F1
#
_entry.id   AF-A0AAW9KWZ3-F1
#
_cell.length_a   1.000
_cell.length_b   1.000
_cell.length_c   1.000
_cell.angle_alpha   90.00
_cell.angle_beta   90.00
_cell.angle_gamma   90.00
#
_symmetry.space_group_name_H-M   'P 1'
#
loop_
_entity.id
_entity.type
_entity.pdbx_description
1 polymer ?
#
loop_
_entity_poly.entity_id
_entity_poly.type
_entity_poly.pdbx_seq_one_letter_code
_entity_poly.pdbx_strand_id
1 'polypeptide(L)' 'MPAKEFSCQSAGVDCDFMVRSENDDELMEVVKEHVKEAHDMDLSDSDVRDAAKTV' A
#
# COMPACT_ATOMS: atom_id res chain seq x y z
N MET A 1 5.24 10.72 15.31
CA MET A 1 5.89 9.72 14.42
C MET A 1 5.35 10.03 13.03
N PRO A 2 6.14 9.97 11.96
CA PRO A 2 5.63 10.27 10.62
C PRO A 2 4.64 9.18 10.20
N ALA A 3 3.48 9.57 9.68
CA ALA A 3 2.50 8.62 9.16
C ALA A 3 2.85 8.30 7.71
N LYS A 4 2.48 7.11 7.24
CA LYS A 4 2.60 6.75 5.83
C LYS A 4 1.23 6.48 5.24
N GLU A 5 1.05 6.92 4.01
CA GLU A 5 -0.12 6.61 3.22
C GLU A 5 0.28 5.84 1.97
N PHE A 6 -0.55 4.89 1.57
CA PHE A 6 -0.45 4.16 0.33
C PHE A 6 -1.74 4.33 -0.45
N SER A 7 -1.63 4.47 -1.76
CA SER A 7 -2.77 4.44 -2.67
C SER A 7 -2.46 3.54 -3.85
N CYS A 8 -3.42 2.74 -4.28
CA CYS A 8 -3.26 1.87 -5.46
C CYS A 8 -2.98 2.68 -6.73
N GLN A 9 -3.51 3.90 -6.83
CA GLN A 9 -3.15 4.85 -7.89
C GLN A 9 -1.67 5.23 -7.90
N SER A 10 -1.01 5.36 -6.74
CA SER A 10 0.44 5.58 -6.68
C SER A 10 1.23 4.42 -7.29
N ALA A 11 0.69 3.19 -7.20
CA ALA A 11 1.26 1.99 -7.79
C ALA A 11 0.88 1.80 -9.28
N GLY A 12 0.14 2.74 -9.87
CA GLY A 12 -0.31 2.67 -11.27
C GLY A 12 -1.51 1.72 -11.50
N VAL A 13 -2.20 1.32 -10.43
CA VAL A 13 -3.42 0.52 -10.50
C VAL A 13 -4.63 1.44 -10.49
N ASP A 14 -5.58 1.20 -11.38
CA ASP A 14 -6.86 1.92 -11.43
C ASP A 14 -7.78 1.40 -10.31
N CYS A 15 -7.45 1.75 -9.07
CA CYS A 15 -8.17 1.37 -7.86
C CYS A 15 -8.14 2.52 -6.84
N ASP A 16 -9.32 2.87 -6.32
CA ASP A 16 -9.52 3.95 -5.33
C ASP A 16 -9.12 3.56 -3.89
N PHE A 17 -8.48 2.39 -3.71
CA PHE A 17 -8.03 1.96 -2.38
C PHE A 17 -6.89 2.84 -1.86
N MET A 18 -7.08 3.36 -0.65
CA MET A 18 -6.13 4.16 0.09
C MET A 18 -6.08 3.67 1.54
N VAL A 19 -4.88 3.49 2.07
CA VAL A 19 -4.65 3.18 3.48
C VAL A 19 -3.60 4.13 4.05
N ARG A 20 -3.78 4.54 5.31
CA ARG A 20 -2.82 5.36 6.04
C ARG A 20 -2.58 4.74 7.41
N SER A 21 -1.34 4.45 7.75
CA SER A 21 -0.95 4.01 9.08
C SER A 21 0.35 4.68 9.51
N GLU A 22 0.54 4.78 10.83
CA GLU A 22 1.81 5.18 11.44
C GLU A 22 2.82 4.02 11.49
N ASN A 23 2.37 2.80 11.18
CA ASN A 23 3.17 1.58 11.17
C ASN A 23 3.36 1.07 9.72
N ASP A 24 4.60 1.04 9.25
CA ASP A 24 4.98 0.51 7.93
C ASP A 24 4.51 -0.94 7.77
N ASP A 25 4.73 -1.80 8.77
CA ASP A 25 4.43 -3.23 8.68
C ASP A 25 2.91 -3.47 8.54
N GLU A 26 2.10 -2.77 9.34
CA GLU A 26 0.63 -2.85 9.26
C GLU A 26 0.12 -2.36 7.89
N LEU A 27 0.66 -1.25 7.41
CA LEU A 27 0.31 -0.72 6.10
C LEU A 27 0.66 -1.73 4.99
N MET A 28 1.83 -2.37 5.07
CA MET A 28 2.25 -3.38 4.09
C MET A 28 1.35 -4.60 4.10
N GLU A 29 0.96 -5.11 5.27
CA GLU A 29 0.05 -6.27 5.36
C GLU A 29 -1.31 -5.97 4.73
N VAL A 30 -1.90 -4.82 5.06
CA VAL A 30 -3.21 -4.40 4.53
C VAL A 30 -3.16 -4.22 3.01
N VAL A 31 -2.09 -3.60 2.48
CA VAL A 31 -1.92 -3.42 1.03
C VAL A 31 -1.73 -4.76 0.32
N LYS A 32 -0.88 -5.63 0.85
CA LYS A 32 -0.62 -6.95 0.25
C LYS A 32 -1.87 -7.81 0.24
N GLU A 33 -2.63 -7.84 1.32
CA GLU A 33 -3.90 -8.55 1.39
C GLU A 33 -4.89 -8.02 0.35
N HIS A 34 -5.06 -6.70 0.29
CA HIS A 34 -5.94 -6.06 -0.70
C HIS A 34 -5.54 -6.42 -2.14
N VAL A 35 -4.26 -6.31 -2.48
CA VAL A 35 -3.80 -6.54 -3.86
C VAL A 35 -3.89 -8.02 -4.24
N LYS A 36 -3.66 -8.92 -3.28
CA LYS A 36 -3.83 -10.36 -3.48
C LYS A 36 -5.30 -10.75 -3.67
N GLU A 37 -6.21 -10.20 -2.88
CA GLU A 37 -7.63 -10.57 -2.96
C GLU A 37 -8.41 -9.83 -4.05
N ALA A 38 -8.14 -8.53 -4.24
CA ALA A 38 -8.89 -7.70 -5.19
C ALA A 38 -8.30 -7.75 -6.61
N HIS A 39 -7.00 -7.96 -6.73
CA HIS A 39 -6.29 -7.90 -8.01
C HIS A 39 -5.60 -9.22 -8.39
N ASP A 40 -5.62 -10.24 -7.53
CA ASP A 40 -4.88 -11.51 -7.73
C ASP A 40 -3.39 -11.28 -8.05
N MET A 41 -2.85 -10.20 -7.48
CA MET A 41 -1.47 -9.73 -7.68
C MET A 41 -0.68 -9.85 -6.38
N ASP A 42 0.62 -10.09 -6.51
CA ASP A 42 1.54 -10.13 -5.36
C ASP A 42 2.51 -8.94 -5.46
N LEU A 43 2.55 -8.11 -4.43
CA LEU A 43 3.47 -6.97 -4.33
C LEU A 43 4.53 -7.23 -3.27
N SER A 44 5.77 -6.84 -3.57
CA SER A 44 6.87 -6.92 -2.61
C SER A 44 6.80 -5.75 -1.62
N ASP A 45 7.39 -5.91 -0.44
CA ASP A 45 7.49 -4.84 0.56
C ASP A 45 8.15 -3.59 -0.01
N SER A 46 9.17 -3.75 -0.86
CA SER A 46 9.81 -2.62 -1.55
C SER A 46 8.85 -1.87 -2.47
N ASP A 47 7.99 -2.58 -3.22
CA ASP A 47 7.06 -1.95 -4.16
C ASP A 47 6.01 -1.12 -3.39
N VAL A 48 5.50 -1.68 -2.29
CA VAL A 48 4.56 -0.97 -1.40
C VAL A 48 5.24 0.24 -0.77
N ARG A 49 6.50 0.11 -0.36
CA ARG A 49 7.24 1.19 0.30
C ARG A 49 7.62 2.33 -0.63
N ASP A 50 7.90 2.03 -1.90
CA ASP A 50 8.18 3.03 -2.94
C ASP A 50 6.91 3.79 -3.33
N ALA A 51 5.77 3.09 -3.39
CA ALA A 51 4.45 3.69 -3.63
C ALA A 51 3.87 4.42 -2.41
N ALA A 52 4.30 4.05 -1.19
CA ALA A 52 3.87 4.69 0.05
C ALA A 52 4.57 6.04 0.26
N LYS A 53 3.78 7.07 0.56
CA LYS A 53 4.25 8.43 0.81
C LYS A 53 4.26 8.70 2.30
N THR A 54 5.30 9.38 2.76
CA THR A 54 5.38 9.85 4.14
C THR A 54 4.64 11.18 4.25
N VAL A 55 3.75 11.30 5.24
CA VAL A 55 2.89 12.46 5.48
C VAL A 55 2.95 12.95 6.92
#